data_AF-A0A4V3CY06-F1
#
_entry.id   AF-A0A4V3CY06-F1
#
_cell.length_a   1.000
_cell.length_b   1.000
_cell.length_c   1.000
_cell.angle_alpha   90.00
_cell.angle_beta   90.00
_cell.angle_gamma   90.00
#
_symmetry.space_group_name_H-M   'P 1'
#
loop_
_entity.id
_entity.type
_entity.pdbx_description
1 polymer ?
#
loop_
_entity_poly.entity_id
_entity_poly.type
_entity_poly.pdbx_seq_one_letter_code
_entity_poly.pdbx_strand_id
1 'polypeptide(L)'
;MSKSVDVERIIAETLRTAGVQGAHDAAIAEALRNRGLLLDGIETAISGFSGEHRWLSNFWLSPVTLDGVTAATAEHHYQAAKAMNTDDWSQVMSAETPGAAKRAGSAIEARDDWDDVKVQVMRRVTEAKFKYPDLAKRLLDTGHAPLIEENHWHDTFWGVCSCDVHGYSGQNMLGRILMDVRQSLRVKLSA
;
A
#
# COMPACT_ATOMS: atom_id res chain seq x y z
N MET A 1 5.31 21.61 -19.85
CA MET A 1 3.98 21.49 -19.20
C MET A 1 4.06 20.29 -18.27
N SER A 2 4.22 20.55 -16.97
CA SER A 2 4.69 19.58 -15.95
C SER A 2 3.53 18.76 -15.37
N LYS A 3 3.78 17.46 -15.14
CA LYS A 3 2.81 16.42 -14.76
C LYS A 3 2.51 16.40 -13.24
N SER A 4 1.92 17.45 -12.67
CA SER A 4 1.56 17.48 -11.23
C SER A 4 0.23 16.80 -10.85
N VAL A 5 -0.35 15.99 -11.72
CA VAL A 5 -1.79 15.64 -11.69
C VAL A 5 -2.18 14.43 -10.81
N ASP A 6 -1.25 13.63 -10.26
CA ASP A 6 -1.64 12.39 -9.55
C ASP A 6 -1.90 12.54 -8.04
N VAL A 7 -1.25 13.48 -7.34
CA VAL A 7 -1.42 13.66 -5.87
C VAL A 7 -2.77 14.29 -5.54
N GLU A 8 -3.10 15.36 -6.26
CA GLU A 8 -4.35 16.08 -6.11
C GLU A 8 -5.55 15.17 -6.35
N ARG A 9 -5.43 14.25 -7.30
CA ARG A 9 -6.45 13.23 -7.59
C ARG A 9 -6.61 12.24 -6.44
N ILE A 10 -5.53 11.73 -5.86
CA ILE A 10 -5.58 10.82 -4.70
C ILE A 10 -6.22 11.52 -3.49
N ILE A 11 -5.83 12.77 -3.21
CA ILE A 11 -6.40 13.57 -2.12
C ILE A 11 -7.89 13.83 -2.37
N ALA A 12 -8.27 14.22 -3.58
CA ALA A 12 -9.66 14.48 -3.95
C ALA A 12 -10.53 13.21 -3.90
N GLU A 13 -10.01 12.05 -4.31
CA GLU A 13 -10.69 10.75 -4.19
C GLU A 13 -10.90 10.34 -2.72
N THR A 14 -9.90 10.60 -1.87
CA THR A 14 -9.98 10.33 -0.42
C THR A 14 -11.05 11.21 0.24
N LEU A 15 -11.08 12.51 -0.10
CA LEU A 15 -12.08 13.49 0.37
C LEU A 15 -13.51 13.11 -0.02
N ARG A 16 -13.71 12.66 -1.27
CA ARG A 16 -15.03 12.25 -1.77
C ARG A 16 -15.58 11.03 -1.04
N THR A 17 -14.73 10.02 -0.80
CA THR A 17 -15.13 8.79 -0.07
C THR A 17 -15.49 9.08 1.39
N ALA A 18 -14.98 10.17 1.97
CA ALA A 18 -15.32 10.64 3.31
C ALA A 18 -16.63 11.47 3.38
N GLY A 19 -17.37 11.64 2.27
CA GLY A 19 -18.67 12.33 2.27
C GLY A 19 -18.60 13.86 2.25
N VAL A 20 -17.47 14.45 1.88
CA VAL A 20 -17.31 15.91 1.75
C VAL A 20 -17.81 16.36 0.37
N GLN A 21 -18.99 16.99 0.29
CA GLN A 21 -19.59 17.48 -0.97
C GLN A 21 -19.64 19.01 -1.03
N GLY A 22 -19.10 19.59 -2.12
CA GLY A 22 -19.29 20.99 -2.52
C GLY A 22 -18.04 21.90 -2.44
N ALA A 23 -17.05 21.70 -3.33
CA ALA A 23 -15.97 22.68 -3.58
C ALA A 23 -15.28 22.40 -4.93
N HIS A 24 -15.83 22.92 -6.02
CA HIS A 24 -14.99 23.27 -7.17
C HIS A 24 -14.66 24.76 -7.02
N ASP A 25 -13.37 25.06 -7.01
CA ASP A 25 -12.71 26.36 -6.98
C ASP A 25 -12.36 26.96 -5.61
N ALA A 26 -11.13 27.39 -5.39
CA ALA A 26 -9.88 27.27 -6.16
C ALA A 26 -8.79 27.89 -5.29
N ALA A 27 -7.52 27.49 -5.41
CA ALA A 27 -6.40 27.96 -4.56
C ALA A 27 -6.50 27.60 -3.06
N ILE A 28 -7.70 27.30 -2.58
CA ILE A 28 -8.09 27.18 -1.18
C ILE A 28 -7.62 25.86 -0.57
N ALA A 29 -7.51 24.80 -1.37
CA ALA A 29 -6.76 23.63 -0.97
C ALA A 29 -5.23 23.84 -1.09
N GLU A 30 -4.75 24.79 -1.88
CA GLU A 30 -3.35 24.78 -2.34
C GLU A 30 -2.39 25.43 -1.34
N ALA A 31 -2.93 26.31 -0.51
CA ALA A 31 -2.25 26.75 0.69
C ALA A 31 -2.41 25.77 1.86
N LEU A 32 -3.22 24.68 1.74
CA LEU A 32 -3.48 23.68 2.80
C LEU A 32 -2.26 23.39 3.63
N ARG A 33 -1.07 23.39 3.03
CA ARG A 33 0.06 22.81 3.72
C ARG A 33 1.36 23.56 3.68
N ASN A 34 1.49 24.61 2.88
CA ASN A 34 2.69 25.45 2.97
C ASN A 34 2.84 26.12 4.38
N ARG A 35 1.83 25.99 5.26
CA ARG A 35 1.70 26.60 6.60
C ARG A 35 1.22 25.66 7.73
N GLY A 36 1.14 24.34 7.53
CA GLY A 36 0.74 23.38 8.58
C GLY A 36 -0.75 23.42 9.01
N LEU A 37 -1.65 23.82 8.11
CA LEU A 37 -3.07 24.08 8.40
C LEU A 37 -4.02 23.25 7.53
N LEU A 38 -3.79 21.94 7.49
CA LEU A 38 -4.95 21.08 7.59
C LEU A 38 -4.98 20.62 9.05
N LEU A 39 -5.91 21.15 9.85
CA LEU A 39 -6.14 20.72 11.22
C LEU A 39 -7.63 20.46 11.45
N ASP A 40 -7.87 19.33 12.13
CA ASP A 40 -9.10 18.64 12.53
C ASP A 40 -10.03 18.14 11.41
N GLY A 41 -9.59 17.05 10.76
CA GLY A 41 -10.51 16.18 10.00
C GLY A 41 -9.87 15.30 8.91
N ILE A 42 -8.65 15.60 8.47
CA ILE A 42 -7.87 14.72 7.59
C ILE A 42 -6.50 14.62 8.20
N GLU A 43 -6.22 13.47 8.80
CA GLU A 43 -4.90 13.19 9.38
C GLU A 43 -3.80 13.37 8.34
N THR A 44 -2.64 13.86 8.79
CA THR A 44 -1.44 14.02 7.97
C THR A 44 -1.14 12.70 7.25
N ALA A 45 -0.81 12.78 5.96
CA ALA A 45 -0.48 11.60 5.17
C ALA A 45 0.68 10.83 5.81
N ILE A 46 0.52 9.52 5.95
CA ILE A 46 1.58 8.61 6.37
C ILE A 46 2.29 8.15 5.09
N SER A 47 3.52 8.65 4.90
CA SER A 47 4.29 8.44 3.67
C SER A 47 5.54 7.58 3.89
N GLY A 48 5.86 6.78 2.88
CA GLY A 48 7.11 6.02 2.74
C GLY A 48 7.25 4.78 3.63
N PHE A 49 6.28 4.54 4.52
CA PHE A 49 6.20 3.39 5.43
C PHE A 49 7.56 3.03 6.04
N SER A 50 8.15 4.02 6.70
CA SER A 50 9.42 3.92 7.41
C SER A 50 9.24 4.33 8.88
N GLY A 51 10.30 4.21 9.69
CA GLY A 51 10.24 4.55 11.12
C GLY A 51 9.10 3.86 11.86
N GLU A 52 8.29 4.64 12.58
CA GLU A 52 7.14 4.16 13.36
C GLU A 52 6.01 3.56 12.50
N HIS A 53 5.99 3.89 11.21
CA HIS A 53 5.01 3.41 10.23
C HIS A 53 5.52 2.25 9.37
N ARG A 54 6.71 1.71 9.67
CA ARG A 54 7.32 0.64 8.89
C ARG A 54 6.46 -0.63 8.76
N TRP A 55 5.60 -0.87 9.74
CA TRP A 55 4.63 -1.95 9.76
C TRP A 55 3.58 -1.91 8.64
N LEU A 56 3.41 -0.78 7.94
CA LEU A 56 2.53 -0.70 6.77
C LEU A 56 3.14 -1.43 5.56
N SER A 57 4.46 -1.40 5.40
CA SER A 57 5.17 -2.03 4.29
C SER A 57 5.02 -3.56 4.29
N ASN A 58 4.88 -4.17 3.11
CA ASN A 58 4.86 -5.64 2.97
C ASN A 58 6.22 -6.30 3.25
N PHE A 59 7.28 -5.50 3.40
CA PHE A 59 8.60 -5.91 3.86
C PHE A 59 8.73 -5.97 5.39
N TRP A 60 7.71 -5.58 6.15
CA TRP A 60 7.74 -5.71 7.60
C TRP A 60 7.69 -7.18 8.02
N LEU A 61 8.58 -7.57 8.95
CA LEU A 61 8.61 -8.89 9.57
C LEU A 61 7.39 -9.05 10.48
N SER A 62 6.33 -9.60 9.91
CA SER A 62 5.10 -9.97 10.58
C SER A 62 4.59 -11.22 9.87
N PRO A 63 4.66 -12.39 10.53
CA PRO A 63 4.22 -13.63 9.92
C PRO A 63 2.80 -13.51 9.37
N VAL A 64 2.60 -13.90 8.12
CA VAL A 64 1.31 -13.84 7.43
C VAL A 64 0.87 -15.25 7.09
N THR A 65 -0.30 -15.65 7.58
CA THR A 65 -0.94 -16.92 7.21
C THR A 65 -1.96 -16.69 6.09
N LEU A 66 -1.75 -17.33 4.95
CA LEU A 66 -2.68 -17.37 3.82
C LEU A 66 -2.89 -18.83 3.40
N ASP A 67 -4.15 -19.25 3.28
CA ASP A 67 -4.53 -20.63 2.88
C ASP A 67 -3.85 -21.73 3.72
N GLY A 68 -3.70 -21.49 5.02
CA GLY A 68 -3.05 -22.43 5.94
C GLY A 68 -1.53 -22.42 5.92
N VAL A 69 -0.91 -21.60 5.06
CA VAL A 69 0.55 -21.48 4.94
C VAL A 69 1.02 -20.16 5.55
N THR A 70 2.01 -20.23 6.44
CA THR A 70 2.60 -19.05 7.07
C THR A 70 3.95 -18.71 6.43
N ALA A 71 4.12 -17.45 6.05
CA ALA A 71 5.39 -16.90 5.57
C ALA A 71 5.87 -15.77 6.48
N ALA A 72 7.16 -15.45 6.46
CA ALA A 72 7.75 -14.42 7.32
C ALA A 72 7.19 -13.01 7.07
N THR A 73 6.77 -12.71 5.84
CA THR A 73 6.16 -11.43 5.47
C THR A 73 5.10 -11.59 4.38
N ALA A 74 4.30 -10.53 4.19
CA ALA A 74 3.43 -10.38 3.04
C ALA A 74 4.19 -10.48 1.71
N GLU A 75 5.40 -9.90 1.60
CA GLU A 75 6.21 -9.97 0.39
C GLU A 75 6.49 -11.40 -0.07
N HIS A 76 6.68 -12.35 0.85
CA HIS A 76 6.91 -13.76 0.50
C HIS A 76 5.71 -14.34 -0.26
N HIS A 77 4.50 -14.17 0.28
CA HIS A 77 3.28 -14.65 -0.37
C HIS A 77 3.06 -13.97 -1.74
N TYR A 78 3.26 -12.65 -1.82
CA TYR A 78 3.06 -11.92 -3.07
C TYR A 78 4.03 -12.38 -4.17
N GLN A 79 5.30 -12.59 -3.82
CA GLN A 79 6.32 -13.04 -4.77
C GLN A 79 6.13 -14.51 -5.15
N ALA A 80 5.75 -15.37 -4.19
CA ALA A 80 5.51 -16.79 -4.44
C ALA A 80 4.28 -17.02 -5.33
N ALA A 81 3.30 -16.12 -5.29
CA ALA A 81 2.10 -16.19 -6.14
C ALA A 81 2.39 -16.03 -7.65
N LYS A 82 3.60 -15.61 -8.02
CA LYS A 82 4.04 -15.60 -9.42
C LYS A 82 4.36 -16.99 -9.96
N ALA A 83 4.78 -17.90 -9.09
CA ALA A 83 5.27 -19.22 -9.47
C ALA A 83 4.17 -20.10 -10.09
N MET A 84 4.52 -20.83 -11.14
CA MET A 84 3.67 -21.84 -11.77
C MET A 84 4.03 -23.28 -11.35
N ASN A 85 5.12 -23.45 -10.60
CA ASN A 85 5.60 -24.72 -10.09
C ASN A 85 5.94 -24.63 -8.59
N THR A 86 6.07 -25.80 -7.95
CA THR A 86 6.27 -25.91 -6.50
C THR A 86 7.67 -25.52 -6.05
N ASP A 87 8.68 -25.68 -6.90
CA ASP A 87 10.09 -25.45 -6.54
C ASP A 87 10.35 -23.95 -6.41
N ASP A 88 9.93 -23.18 -7.42
CA ASP A 88 9.97 -21.72 -7.42
C ASP A 88 9.17 -21.14 -6.25
N TRP A 89 7.96 -21.64 -6.04
CA TRP A 89 7.12 -21.22 -4.92
C TRP A 89 7.83 -21.47 -3.59
N SER A 90 8.39 -22.66 -3.39
CA SER A 90 9.06 -23.05 -2.15
C SER A 90 10.33 -22.24 -1.91
N GLN A 91 11.09 -21.94 -2.96
CA GLN A 91 12.28 -21.10 -2.89
C GLN A 91 11.95 -19.69 -2.41
N VAL A 92 10.87 -19.09 -2.91
CA VAL A 92 10.45 -17.76 -2.46
C VAL A 92 9.93 -17.81 -1.02
N MET A 93 9.11 -18.80 -0.70
CA MET A 93 8.48 -18.93 0.61
C MET A 93 9.47 -19.21 1.74
N SER A 94 10.58 -19.90 1.44
CA SER A 94 11.64 -20.24 2.39
C SER A 94 12.76 -19.20 2.47
N ALA A 95 12.69 -18.10 1.71
CA ALA A 95 13.70 -17.07 1.72
C ALA A 95 13.86 -16.43 3.12
N GLU A 96 15.10 -16.16 3.53
CA GLU A 96 15.37 -15.66 4.89
C GLU A 96 14.88 -14.22 5.13
N THR A 97 14.73 -13.44 4.06
CA THR A 97 14.38 -12.02 4.15
C THR A 97 13.40 -11.63 3.04
N PRO A 98 12.54 -10.61 3.26
CA PRO A 98 11.65 -10.12 2.21
C PRO A 98 12.41 -9.62 0.97
N GLY A 99 13.64 -9.10 1.15
CA GLY A 99 14.51 -8.75 0.03
C GLY A 99 14.97 -9.96 -0.78
N ALA A 100 15.29 -11.08 -0.11
CA ALA A 100 15.60 -12.34 -0.78
C ALA A 100 14.36 -12.93 -1.49
N ALA A 101 13.19 -12.89 -0.86
CA ALA A 101 11.92 -13.29 -1.48
C ALA A 101 11.62 -12.47 -2.73
N LYS A 102 11.77 -11.14 -2.68
CA LYS A 102 11.62 -10.25 -3.85
C LYS A 102 12.59 -10.58 -4.97
N ARG A 103 13.86 -10.83 -4.65
CA ARG A 103 14.86 -11.22 -5.65
C ARG A 103 14.50 -12.55 -6.31
N ALA A 104 14.19 -13.58 -5.52
CA ALA A 104 13.77 -14.88 -6.03
C ALA A 104 12.50 -14.76 -6.90
N GLY A 105 11.47 -14.08 -6.40
CA GLY A 105 10.22 -13.86 -7.15
C GLY A 105 10.35 -12.98 -8.39
N SER A 106 11.41 -12.18 -8.51
CA SER A 106 11.67 -11.40 -9.72
C SER A 106 12.45 -12.20 -10.77
N ALA A 107 13.06 -13.32 -10.40
CA ALA A 107 13.75 -14.23 -11.32
C ALA A 107 12.82 -15.31 -11.91
N ILE A 108 11.63 -15.49 -11.32
CA ILE A 108 10.62 -16.44 -11.78
C ILE A 108 9.94 -15.90 -13.04
N GLU A 109 9.72 -16.78 -14.02
CA GLU A 109 8.75 -16.56 -15.09
C GLU A 109 7.34 -16.58 -14.48
N ALA A 110 6.74 -15.40 -14.35
CA ALA A 110 5.44 -15.26 -13.73
C ALA A 110 4.36 -15.94 -14.59
N ARG A 111 3.32 -16.45 -13.91
CA ARG A 111 2.07 -16.89 -14.53
C ARG A 111 1.55 -15.92 -15.61
N ASP A 112 0.97 -16.47 -16.67
CA ASP A 112 0.56 -15.72 -17.88
C ASP A 112 -0.41 -14.55 -17.60
N ASP A 113 -1.27 -14.69 -16.61
CA ASP A 113 -2.26 -13.68 -16.20
C ASP A 113 -1.76 -12.74 -15.09
N TRP A 114 -0.45 -12.74 -14.80
CA TRP A 114 0.11 -12.01 -13.64
C TRP A 114 -0.26 -10.53 -13.63
N ASP A 115 -0.21 -9.87 -14.78
CA ASP A 115 -0.55 -8.44 -14.86
C ASP A 115 -2.02 -8.15 -14.54
N ASP A 116 -2.92 -9.10 -14.78
CA ASP A 116 -4.34 -9.01 -14.46
C ASP A 116 -4.60 -9.31 -12.98
N VAL A 117 -3.87 -10.25 -12.38
CA VAL A 117 -4.15 -10.73 -11.02
C VAL A 117 -3.30 -10.07 -9.93
N LYS A 118 -2.17 -9.43 -10.24
CA LYS A 118 -1.22 -8.90 -9.24
C LYS A 118 -1.87 -8.00 -8.19
N VAL A 119 -2.83 -7.17 -8.59
CA VAL A 119 -3.57 -6.27 -7.67
C VAL A 119 -4.45 -7.08 -6.70
N GLN A 120 -5.16 -8.10 -7.20
CA GLN A 120 -5.98 -8.97 -6.38
C GLN A 120 -5.13 -9.81 -5.42
N VAL A 121 -4.01 -10.35 -5.90
CA VAL A 121 -3.05 -11.09 -5.08
C VAL A 121 -2.53 -10.19 -3.95
N MET A 122 -2.07 -8.98 -4.27
CA MET A 122 -1.60 -8.03 -3.27
C MET A 122 -2.68 -7.72 -2.23
N ARG A 123 -3.92 -7.44 -2.67
CA ARG A 123 -5.05 -7.19 -1.78
C ARG A 123 -5.24 -8.35 -0.80
N ARG A 124 -5.31 -9.59 -1.30
CA ARG A 124 -5.53 -10.78 -0.47
C ARG A 124 -4.43 -10.98 0.57
N VAL A 125 -3.18 -10.74 0.18
CA VAL A 125 -2.02 -10.84 1.08
C VAL A 125 -2.02 -9.72 2.13
N THR A 126 -2.32 -8.48 1.72
CA THR A 126 -2.44 -7.35 2.64
C THR A 126 -3.61 -7.56 3.61
N GLU A 127 -4.75 -8.04 3.15
CA GLU A 127 -5.86 -8.43 4.03
C GLU A 127 -5.43 -9.49 5.05
N ALA A 128 -4.72 -10.53 4.62
CA ALA A 128 -4.22 -11.57 5.53
C ALA A 128 -3.28 -11.00 6.60
N LYS A 129 -2.36 -10.10 6.22
CA LYS A 129 -1.48 -9.39 7.16
C LYS A 129 -2.26 -8.57 8.19
N PHE A 130 -3.35 -7.93 7.81
CA PHE A 130 -4.16 -7.09 8.70
C PHE A 130 -5.33 -7.84 9.37
N LYS A 131 -5.34 -9.18 9.33
CA LYS A 131 -6.23 -10.00 10.18
C LYS A 131 -5.75 -10.11 11.62
N TYR A 132 -4.46 -9.90 11.89
CA TYR A 132 -3.93 -9.96 13.25
C TYR A 132 -4.40 -8.76 14.08
N PRO A 133 -4.92 -8.96 15.32
CA PRO A 133 -5.57 -7.90 16.08
C PRO A 133 -4.71 -6.66 16.33
N ASP A 134 -3.42 -6.83 16.56
CA ASP A 134 -2.47 -5.74 16.81
C ASP A 134 -2.29 -4.86 15.57
N LEU A 135 -2.04 -5.46 14.40
CA LEU A 135 -1.89 -4.75 13.14
C LEU A 135 -3.21 -4.17 12.66
N ALA A 136 -4.32 -4.89 12.84
CA ALA A 136 -5.66 -4.39 12.53
C ALA A 136 -5.95 -3.11 13.32
N LYS A 137 -5.67 -3.12 14.64
CA LYS A 137 -5.82 -1.93 15.48
C LYS A 137 -4.94 -0.79 15.00
N ARG A 138 -3.65 -1.04 14.74
CA ARG A 138 -2.72 -0.01 14.24
C ARG A 138 -3.19 0.59 12.92
N LEU A 139 -3.73 -0.23 12.01
CA LEU A 139 -4.28 0.25 10.73
C LEU A 139 -5.54 1.10 10.95
N LEU A 140 -6.43 0.71 11.86
CA LEU A 140 -7.60 1.51 12.23
C LEU A 140 -7.21 2.84 12.90
N ASP A 141 -6.16 2.83 13.73
CA ASP A 141 -5.63 4.00 14.44
C ASP A 141 -5.00 5.02 13.48
N THR A 142 -4.70 4.66 12.23
CA THR A 142 -4.35 5.64 11.15
C THR A 142 -5.56 6.42 10.63
N GLY A 143 -6.69 6.30 11.32
CA GLY A 143 -7.98 6.92 11.05
C GLY A 143 -8.23 7.26 9.59
N HIS A 144 -8.24 8.53 9.23
CA HIS A 144 -8.50 8.97 7.85
C HIS A 144 -7.23 9.40 7.10
N ALA A 145 -6.05 9.15 7.66
CA ALA A 145 -4.77 9.50 7.04
C ALA A 145 -4.67 8.85 5.65
N PRO A 146 -4.29 9.61 4.61
CA PRO A 146 -3.82 9.04 3.37
C PRO A 146 -2.59 8.16 3.63
N LEU A 147 -2.57 6.94 3.10
CA LEU A 147 -1.43 6.03 3.21
C LEU A 147 -0.71 6.01 1.86
N ILE A 148 0.56 6.42 1.84
CA ILE A 148 1.35 6.57 0.61
C ILE A 148 2.62 5.73 0.68
N GLU A 149 2.76 4.75 -0.20
CA GLU A 149 4.02 4.01 -0.39
C GLU A 149 4.98 4.88 -1.21
N GLU A 150 5.50 5.93 -0.59
CA GLU A 150 6.52 6.78 -1.20
C GLU A 150 7.86 6.04 -1.30
N ASN A 151 8.53 6.17 -2.44
CA ASN A 151 9.80 5.52 -2.68
C ASN A 151 10.73 6.34 -3.56
N HIS A 152 12.02 5.96 -3.55
CA HIS A 152 13.05 6.58 -4.40
C HIS A 152 13.64 5.61 -5.44
N TRP A 153 13.05 4.41 -5.61
CA TRP A 153 13.55 3.34 -6.50
C TRP A 153 12.68 3.13 -7.75
N HIS A 154 11.96 4.17 -8.16
CA HIS A 154 11.21 4.25 -9.43
C HIS A 154 9.99 3.32 -9.54
N ASP A 155 9.47 2.82 -8.41
CA ASP A 155 8.20 2.10 -8.41
C ASP A 155 7.04 3.10 -8.45
N THR A 156 6.46 3.27 -9.64
CA THR A 156 5.32 4.16 -9.87
C THR A 156 3.99 3.43 -9.93
N PHE A 157 3.97 2.10 -9.79
CA PHE A 157 2.74 1.31 -9.80
C PHE A 157 2.25 1.05 -8.37
N TRP A 158 3.07 0.40 -7.54
CA TRP A 158 2.68 0.13 -6.16
C TRP A 158 2.76 1.36 -5.28
N GLY A 159 3.70 2.25 -5.58
CA GLY A 159 3.99 3.43 -4.80
C GLY A 159 3.92 4.73 -5.59
N VAL A 160 4.44 5.77 -4.94
CA VAL A 160 4.72 7.07 -5.53
C VAL A 160 6.22 7.26 -5.52
N CYS A 161 6.83 7.40 -6.68
CA CYS A 161 8.23 7.72 -6.77
C CYS A 161 8.44 9.22 -6.51
N SER A 162 9.42 9.54 -5.67
CA SER A 162 9.84 10.88 -5.25
C SER A 162 11.32 11.10 -5.63
N CYS A 163 11.64 11.11 -6.93
CA CYS A 163 13.02 11.29 -7.42
C CYS A 163 13.09 12.35 -8.53
N ASP A 164 14.28 12.88 -8.81
CA ASP A 164 14.46 13.97 -9.78
C ASP A 164 13.91 13.66 -11.17
N VAL A 165 13.93 12.37 -11.57
CA VAL A 165 13.43 11.91 -12.88
C VAL A 165 11.91 11.89 -12.94
N HIS A 166 11.24 11.46 -11.86
CA HIS A 166 9.79 11.24 -11.83
C HIS A 166 9.04 12.34 -11.09
N GLY A 167 9.75 13.27 -10.43
CA GLY A 167 9.16 14.16 -9.45
C GLY A 167 8.51 13.35 -8.33
N TYR A 168 7.32 13.77 -7.90
CA TYR A 168 6.43 13.03 -7.01
C TYR A 168 5.26 12.46 -7.83
N SER A 169 5.39 11.22 -8.32
CA SER A 169 4.39 10.60 -9.21
C SER A 169 4.28 9.08 -9.06
N GLY A 170 3.08 8.54 -9.26
CA GLY A 170 2.79 7.11 -9.18
C GLY A 170 1.36 6.83 -8.77
N GLN A 171 0.91 5.59 -8.96
CA GLN A 171 -0.47 5.18 -8.76
C GLN A 171 -0.81 4.90 -7.30
N ASN A 172 0.20 4.65 -6.45
CA ASN A 172 0.04 4.33 -5.02
C ASN A 172 -0.90 3.14 -4.78
N MET A 173 -0.84 2.10 -5.61
CA MET A 173 -1.77 0.96 -5.53
C MET A 173 -1.73 0.26 -4.16
N LEU A 174 -0.56 0.15 -3.52
CA LEU A 174 -0.46 -0.44 -2.18
C LEU A 174 -1.15 0.44 -1.12
N GLY A 175 -0.91 1.75 -1.17
CA GLY A 175 -1.58 2.71 -0.28
C GLY A 175 -3.11 2.65 -0.40
N ARG A 176 -3.62 2.59 -1.65
CA ARG A 176 -5.06 2.41 -1.93
C ARG A 176 -5.61 1.11 -1.33
N ILE A 177 -4.92 0.00 -1.53
CA ILE A 177 -5.31 -1.30 -0.94
C ILE A 177 -5.34 -1.21 0.59
N LEU A 178 -4.34 -0.61 1.24
CA LEU A 178 -4.31 -0.46 2.70
C LEU A 178 -5.51 0.34 3.22
N MET A 179 -5.88 1.42 2.52
CA MET A 179 -7.04 2.23 2.88
C MET A 179 -8.36 1.47 2.69
N ASP A 180 -8.49 0.65 1.64
CA ASP A 180 -9.65 -0.22 1.45
C ASP A 180 -9.75 -1.31 2.53
N VAL A 181 -8.61 -1.90 2.91
CA VAL A 181 -8.53 -2.89 4.00
C VAL A 181 -8.93 -2.24 5.32
N ARG A 182 -8.44 -1.03 5.61
CA ARG A 182 -8.85 -0.22 6.76
C ARG A 182 -10.36 0.00 6.78
N GLN A 183 -10.95 0.36 5.64
CA GLN A 183 -12.39 0.56 5.55
C GLN A 183 -13.18 -0.74 5.77
N SER A 184 -12.70 -1.85 5.21
CA SER A 184 -13.31 -3.17 5.40
C SER A 184 -13.28 -3.62 6.86
N LEU A 185 -12.22 -3.31 7.60
CA LEU A 185 -12.13 -3.57 9.04
C LEU A 185 -13.14 -2.75 9.85
N ARG A 186 -13.38 -1.48 9.49
CA ARG A 186 -14.39 -0.63 10.16
C ARG A 186 -15.79 -1.22 10.04
N VAL A 187 -16.17 -1.64 8.83
CA VAL A 187 -17.49 -2.23 8.57
C VAL A 187 -17.71 -3.49 9.40
N LYS A 188 -16.67 -4.32 9.57
CA LYS A 188 -16.74 -5.54 10.39
C LYS A 188 -16.89 -5.27 11.88
N LEU A 189 -16.44 -4.13 12.39
CA LEU A 189 -16.59 -3.75 13.80
C LEU A 189 -17.95 -3.09 14.09
N SER A 190 -18.63 -2.59 13.06
CA SER A 190 -19.96 -1.96 13.18
C SER A 190 -21.13 -2.92 12.94
N ALA A 191 -20.84 -4.16 12.53
CA ALA A 191 -21.80 -5.22 12.23
C ALA A 191 -21.94 -6.17 13.42
#